data_AF-A0A926HPL8-F1
#
_entry.id   AF-A0A926HPL8-F1
#
_cell.length_a   1.000
_cell.length_b   1.000
_cell.length_c   1.000
_cell.angle_alpha   90.00
_cell.angle_beta   90.00
_cell.angle_gamma   90.00
#
_symmetry.space_group_name_H-M   'P 1'
#
loop_
_entity.id
_entity.type
_entity.pdbx_description
1 polymer ?
#
loop_
_entity_poly.entity_id
_entity_poly.type
_entity_poly.pdbx_seq_one_letter_code
_entity_poly.pdbx_strand_id
1 'polypeptide(L)'
;MNTDAKRYYLTLPGETAWQIEQNDKKQLVYRQTGYTNIPAGGTLEERSVEDFSACLDPSGKLQVFYYLQSGYLVYVTLSASRGWQQQILSRNSAGAAEIDGLIITAFEAPQLFYQSRNASGSASIVQYAIRGGQWAGQRILDIPSSQRVRLLFAQPSGLFFLRHKDGAWEVCRMRAQQGGFMTPEALYSSYHELTDVSVVPGGTKGLVPCWCQNGQVYVDGRPVGHAGRANHPCLALSGSALACAFLENGRVHEFVAPAGDAWEELPSSVHALTPYIYQNLAESPVLRPILTEPRLGAAILPAFPKKPAAGEPMPVTLSPDSLKNSYEQTLINQAHRIKKIEEMVYNHQRSLFNMEAQNKKNAHDLERLQEYEREIRSLKLGFESLEAELRRMRN
;
A
#
# COMPACT_ATOMS: atom_id res chain seq x y z
N MET A 1 11.22 -12.58 22.74
CA MET A 1 10.53 -12.32 21.46
C MET A 1 10.12 -10.87 21.48
N ASN A 2 10.66 -10.06 20.58
CA ASN A 2 10.32 -8.64 20.47
C ASN A 2 8.93 -8.53 19.82
N THR A 3 7.91 -8.15 20.60
CA THR A 3 6.49 -8.17 20.17
C THR A 3 6.10 -7.02 19.25
N ASP A 4 7.02 -6.08 19.00
CA ASP A 4 6.77 -4.87 18.21
C ASP A 4 7.30 -4.95 16.76
N ALA A 5 7.81 -6.12 16.34
CA ALA A 5 8.28 -6.29 14.98
C ALA A 5 7.11 -6.33 13.98
N LYS A 6 7.03 -5.30 13.13
CA LYS A 6 6.06 -5.21 12.03
C LYS A 6 6.17 -6.46 11.15
N ARG A 7 5.03 -7.09 10.85
CA ARG A 7 4.92 -8.32 10.07
C ARG A 7 3.68 -8.29 9.18
N TYR A 8 3.84 -8.76 7.95
CA TYR A 8 2.76 -8.90 6.97
C TYR A 8 2.61 -10.37 6.60
N TYR A 9 1.37 -10.85 6.66
CA TYR A 9 0.94 -12.12 6.08
C TYR A 9 0.04 -11.80 4.90
N LEU A 10 0.46 -12.18 3.70
CA LEU A 10 -0.21 -11.82 2.46
C LEU A 10 -0.53 -13.09 1.69
N THR A 11 -1.81 -13.36 1.48
CA THR A 11 -2.29 -14.60 0.86
C THR A 11 -3.21 -14.28 -0.31
N LEU A 12 -3.08 -15.04 -1.39
CA LEU A 12 -4.10 -15.11 -2.42
C LEU A 12 -4.96 -16.36 -2.21
N PRO A 13 -6.24 -16.34 -2.60
CA PRO A 13 -7.02 -17.56 -2.67
C PRO A 13 -6.34 -18.55 -3.61
N GLY A 14 -5.82 -19.64 -3.03
CA GLY A 14 -5.59 -20.88 -3.78
C GLY A 14 -4.18 -21.42 -3.92
N GLU A 15 -3.07 -20.78 -3.50
CA GLU A 15 -1.75 -21.49 -3.42
C GLU A 15 -0.59 -20.67 -2.83
N THR A 16 -0.59 -19.34 -3.02
CA THR A 16 0.56 -18.50 -2.66
C THR A 16 0.33 -17.73 -1.36
N ALA A 17 1.26 -17.91 -0.41
CA ALA A 17 1.32 -17.13 0.81
C ALA A 17 2.71 -16.50 0.98
N TRP A 18 2.74 -15.26 1.45
CA TRP A 18 3.96 -14.54 1.80
C TRP A 18 3.90 -14.13 3.27
N GLN A 19 5.01 -14.34 3.97
CA GLN A 19 5.28 -13.71 5.25
C GLN A 19 6.48 -12.78 5.06
N ILE A 20 6.34 -11.51 5.41
CA ILE A 20 7.43 -10.54 5.41
C ILE A 20 7.53 -9.92 6.78
N GLU A 21 8.73 -9.93 7.34
CA GLU A 21 8.97 -9.43 8.69
C GLU A 21 10.33 -8.77 8.81
N GLN A 22 10.43 -7.86 9.77
CA GLN A 22 11.70 -7.42 10.28
C GLN A 22 12.20 -8.41 11.34
N ASN A 23 13.41 -8.93 11.18
CA ASN A 23 14.02 -9.83 12.16
C ASN A 23 14.70 -9.06 13.32
N ASP A 24 15.23 -9.78 14.31
CA ASP A 24 15.90 -9.19 15.48
C ASP A 24 17.15 -8.35 15.13
N LYS A 25 17.72 -8.56 13.93
CA LYS A 25 18.84 -7.76 13.38
C LYS A 25 18.36 -6.54 12.57
N LYS A 26 17.06 -6.22 12.63
CA LYS A 26 16.40 -5.18 11.82
C LYS A 26 16.48 -5.40 10.31
N GLN A 27 16.78 -6.61 9.85
CA GLN A 27 16.83 -6.96 8.44
C GLN A 27 15.43 -7.33 7.94
N LEU A 28 15.16 -7.10 6.66
CA LEU A 28 13.90 -7.51 6.06
C LEU A 28 14.03 -8.92 5.51
N VAL A 29 13.21 -9.85 6.01
CA VAL A 29 13.21 -11.25 5.60
C VAL A 29 11.84 -11.66 5.08
N TYR A 30 11.83 -12.69 4.24
CA TYR A 30 10.60 -13.25 3.68
C TYR A 30 10.55 -14.76 3.85
N ARG A 31 9.33 -15.29 3.88
CA ARG A 31 8.99 -16.70 3.68
C ARG A 31 7.84 -16.79 2.70
N GLN A 32 7.81 -17.83 1.89
CA GLN A 32 6.75 -18.03 0.90
C GLN A 32 6.38 -19.49 0.72
N THR A 33 5.12 -19.70 0.34
CA THR A 33 4.64 -20.95 -0.24
C THR A 33 4.03 -20.64 -1.61
N GLY A 34 4.07 -21.60 -2.53
CA GLY A 34 3.41 -21.50 -3.85
C GLY A 34 4.32 -21.08 -5.01
N TYR A 35 5.49 -20.46 -4.78
CA TYR A 35 6.47 -20.18 -5.84
C TYR A 35 7.61 -21.20 -5.84
N THR A 36 7.73 -22.00 -6.91
CA THR A 36 8.81 -23.00 -7.03
C THR A 36 10.16 -22.40 -7.42
N ASN A 37 10.16 -21.25 -8.10
CA ASN A 37 11.36 -20.63 -8.66
C ASN A 37 12.03 -19.63 -7.70
N ILE A 38 11.51 -19.49 -6.49
CA ILE A 38 12.02 -18.60 -5.45
C ILE A 38 12.24 -19.45 -4.21
N PRO A 39 13.37 -19.28 -3.49
CA PRO A 39 13.55 -19.95 -2.21
C PRO A 39 12.34 -19.77 -1.29
N ALA A 40 11.97 -20.81 -0.53
CA ALA A 40 10.86 -20.76 0.42
C ALA A 40 11.07 -19.72 1.53
N GLY A 41 12.28 -19.19 1.68
CA GLY A 41 12.57 -18.01 2.47
C GLY A 41 13.95 -17.44 2.19
N GLY A 42 14.18 -16.21 2.64
CA GLY A 42 15.45 -15.52 2.48
C GLY A 42 15.43 -14.10 3.05
N THR A 43 16.52 -13.37 2.80
CA THR A 43 16.67 -11.97 3.19
C THR A 43 16.39 -11.08 1.98
N LEU A 44 15.44 -10.15 2.11
CA LEU A 44 15.18 -9.11 1.11
C LEU A 44 16.20 -7.98 1.23
N GLU A 45 16.58 -7.63 2.46
CA GLU A 45 17.50 -6.54 2.75
C GLU A 45 18.34 -6.87 3.97
N GLU A 46 19.66 -6.89 3.80
CA GLU A 46 20.61 -7.22 4.85
C GLU A 46 20.95 -6.04 5.75
N ARG A 47 20.70 -4.81 5.29
CA ARG A 47 20.92 -3.60 6.07
C ARG A 47 19.77 -3.36 7.04
N SER A 48 20.01 -2.55 8.06
CA SER A 48 18.98 -2.20 9.05
C SER A 48 17.87 -1.37 8.40
N VAL A 49 16.67 -1.95 8.38
CA VAL A 49 15.42 -1.30 8.01
C VAL A 49 14.86 -0.56 9.22
N GLU A 50 14.24 0.59 8.99
CA GLU A 50 13.59 1.41 10.00
C GLU A 50 12.07 1.19 9.98
N ASP A 51 11.45 1.28 8.81
CA ASP A 51 10.04 0.94 8.59
C ASP A 51 9.87 0.28 7.21
N PHE A 52 8.83 -0.52 7.04
CA PHE A 52 8.49 -1.16 5.76
C PHE A 52 7.00 -1.43 5.63
N SER A 53 6.50 -1.52 4.40
CA SER A 53 5.12 -1.94 4.14
C SER A 53 5.09 -2.84 2.92
N ALA A 54 4.18 -3.81 2.95
CA ALA A 54 3.99 -4.76 1.87
C ALA A 54 2.50 -4.92 1.52
N CYS A 55 2.22 -5.16 0.25
CA CYS A 55 0.89 -5.54 -0.23
C CYS A 55 0.99 -6.41 -1.49
N LEU A 56 -0.13 -7.01 -1.88
CA LEU A 56 -0.28 -7.66 -3.17
C LEU A 56 -1.05 -6.74 -4.11
N ASP A 57 -0.68 -6.72 -5.38
CA ASP A 57 -1.53 -6.16 -6.43
C ASP A 57 -2.65 -7.16 -6.82
N PRO A 58 -3.65 -6.76 -7.64
CA PRO A 58 -4.73 -7.67 -8.03
C PRO A 58 -4.28 -8.89 -8.83
N SER A 59 -3.10 -8.83 -9.45
CA SER A 59 -2.50 -9.99 -10.14
C SER A 59 -1.81 -10.95 -9.18
N GLY A 60 -1.73 -10.58 -7.90
CA GLY A 60 -1.07 -11.37 -6.87
C GLY A 60 0.42 -11.09 -6.72
N LYS A 61 0.94 -10.06 -7.39
CA LYS A 61 2.36 -9.72 -7.33
C LYS A 61 2.65 -8.98 -6.03
N LEU A 62 3.68 -9.44 -5.33
CA LEU A 62 4.15 -8.81 -4.12
C LEU A 62 4.88 -7.50 -4.39
N GLN A 63 4.46 -6.47 -3.68
CA GLN A 63 5.05 -5.13 -3.69
C GLN A 63 5.51 -4.78 -2.27
N VAL A 64 6.76 -4.36 -2.13
CA VAL A 64 7.36 -4.03 -0.83
C VAL A 64 8.08 -2.71 -0.92
N PHE A 65 7.89 -1.85 0.08
CA PHE A 65 8.70 -0.66 0.27
C PHE A 65 9.31 -0.70 1.65
N TYR A 66 10.54 -0.25 1.75
CA TYR A 66 11.20 -0.09 3.04
C TYR A 66 12.07 1.16 3.07
N TYR A 67 12.25 1.67 4.27
CA TYR A 67 13.14 2.76 4.58
C TYR A 67 14.32 2.22 5.37
N LEU A 68 15.53 2.47 4.89
CA LEU A 68 16.76 2.12 5.58
C LEU A 68 17.13 3.19 6.59
N GLN A 69 17.73 2.79 7.71
CA GLN A 69 18.32 3.72 8.69
C GLN A 69 19.40 4.62 8.07
N SER A 70 19.99 4.21 6.93
CA SER A 70 20.94 5.01 6.16
C SER A 70 20.26 6.09 5.28
N GLY A 71 18.94 6.22 5.34
CA GLY A 71 18.17 7.27 4.69
C GLY A 71 17.61 6.92 3.31
N TYR A 72 17.69 5.66 2.88
CA TYR A 72 17.22 5.25 1.55
C TYR A 72 15.81 4.72 1.60
N LEU A 73 14.96 5.26 0.72
CA LEU A 73 13.64 4.71 0.43
C LEU A 73 13.76 3.77 -0.77
N VAL A 74 13.42 2.51 -0.57
CA VAL A 74 13.61 1.45 -1.56
C VAL A 74 12.28 0.78 -1.87
N TYR A 75 12.05 0.52 -3.15
CA TYR A 75 10.95 -0.28 -3.67
C TYR A 75 11.47 -1.61 -4.17
N VAL A 76 10.77 -2.68 -3.82
CA VAL A 76 11.07 -4.04 -4.21
C VAL A 76 9.83 -4.69 -4.81
N THR A 77 10.04 -5.33 -5.95
CA THR A 77 9.01 -6.08 -6.66
C THR A 77 9.57 -7.40 -7.12
N LEU A 78 8.71 -8.41 -7.23
CA LEU A 78 9.11 -9.73 -7.69
C LEU A 78 8.93 -9.88 -9.21
N SER A 79 10.01 -10.14 -9.94
CA SER A 79 9.94 -10.49 -11.37
C SER A 79 9.98 -12.01 -11.55
N ALA A 80 9.05 -12.55 -12.35
CA ALA A 80 8.97 -13.98 -12.62
C ALA A 80 10.25 -14.57 -13.24
N SER A 81 10.99 -13.78 -14.03
CA SER A 81 12.20 -14.22 -14.74
C SER A 81 13.51 -13.78 -14.09
N ARG A 82 13.49 -12.75 -13.22
CA ARG A 82 14.70 -12.14 -12.64
C ARG A 82 14.75 -12.22 -11.11
N GLY A 83 13.74 -12.81 -10.48
CA GLY A 83 13.61 -12.80 -9.03
C GLY A 83 13.36 -11.39 -8.50
N TRP A 84 13.85 -11.11 -7.29
CA TRP A 84 13.68 -9.81 -6.64
C TRP A 84 14.35 -8.70 -7.45
N GLN A 85 13.62 -7.60 -7.66
CA GLN A 85 14.14 -6.39 -8.29
C GLN A 85 14.00 -5.24 -7.30
N GLN A 86 15.08 -4.49 -7.10
CA GLN A 86 15.12 -3.36 -6.17
C GLN A 86 15.36 -2.06 -6.92
N GLN A 87 14.70 -1.00 -6.47
CA GLN A 87 14.87 0.35 -6.99
C GLN A 87 14.96 1.32 -5.82
N ILE A 88 16.04 2.11 -5.77
CA ILE A 88 16.15 3.23 -4.83
C ILE A 88 15.30 4.39 -5.38
N LEU A 89 14.34 4.85 -4.58
CA LEU A 89 13.40 5.90 -4.97
C LEU A 89 13.83 7.28 -4.49
N SER A 90 14.41 7.33 -3.30
CA SER A 90 14.91 8.55 -2.70
C SER A 90 16.07 8.24 -1.78
N ARG A 91 16.91 9.24 -1.58
CA ARG A 91 17.94 9.26 -0.56
C ARG A 91 17.76 10.52 0.26
N ASN A 92 17.25 10.36 1.47
CA ASN A 92 17.36 11.40 2.48
C ASN A 92 18.79 11.36 3.02
N SER A 93 19.53 12.45 2.87
CA SER A 93 20.78 12.62 3.60
C SER A 93 20.49 12.54 5.10
N ALA A 94 21.37 11.87 5.85
CA ALA A 94 21.25 11.73 7.30
C ALA A 94 21.02 13.13 7.94
N GLY A 95 19.91 13.29 8.66
CA GLY A 95 19.53 14.53 9.34
C GLY A 95 18.56 15.46 8.60
N ALA A 96 18.13 15.16 7.36
CA ALA A 96 17.23 16.04 6.60
C ALA A 96 15.74 15.84 6.96
N ALA A 97 15.27 14.60 7.05
CA ALA A 97 13.91 14.29 7.48
C ALA A 97 13.76 12.84 7.97
N GLU A 98 13.09 12.67 9.10
CA GLU A 98 12.62 11.37 9.60
C GLU A 98 11.41 10.91 8.78
N ILE A 99 11.31 9.60 8.54
CA ILE A 99 10.18 8.98 7.82
C ILE A 99 9.43 8.06 8.77
N ASP A 100 8.11 8.29 8.87
CA ASP A 100 7.20 7.49 9.69
C ASP A 100 5.96 7.05 8.89
N GLY A 101 5.31 5.97 9.38
CA GLY A 101 3.95 5.61 8.95
C GLY A 101 3.88 5.18 7.50
N LEU A 102 4.81 4.35 7.04
CA LEU A 102 4.88 3.92 5.66
C LEU A 102 3.71 2.99 5.32
N ILE A 103 2.91 3.37 4.31
CA ILE A 103 1.78 2.59 3.78
C ILE A 103 1.92 2.45 2.26
N ILE A 104 1.70 1.25 1.75
CA ILE A 104 1.62 0.95 0.32
C ILE A 104 0.20 0.51 -0.07
N THR A 105 -0.23 0.91 -1.26
CA THR A 105 -1.35 0.31 -1.99
C THR A 105 -0.92 -0.06 -3.41
N ALA A 106 -1.47 -1.13 -3.98
CA ALA A 106 -1.13 -1.59 -5.34
C ALA A 106 -2.36 -2.02 -6.15
N PHE A 107 -3.55 -1.51 -5.83
CA PHE A 107 -4.80 -1.95 -6.47
C PHE A 107 -4.87 -1.63 -7.97
N GLU A 108 -4.44 -0.44 -8.39
CA GLU A 108 -4.36 -0.08 -9.83
C GLU A 108 -2.92 0.08 -10.27
N ALA A 109 -2.16 0.82 -9.46
CA ALA A 109 -0.73 1.01 -9.58
C ALA A 109 -0.13 1.07 -8.18
N PRO A 110 1.14 0.66 -7.99
CA PRO A 110 1.80 0.80 -6.71
C PRO A 110 1.91 2.29 -6.37
N GLN A 111 1.47 2.63 -5.18
CA GLN A 111 1.62 3.95 -4.58
C GLN A 111 2.12 3.78 -3.15
N LEU A 112 3.02 4.66 -2.76
CA LEU A 112 3.55 4.73 -1.42
C LEU A 112 3.12 6.05 -0.78
N PHE A 113 2.74 5.97 0.48
CA PHE A 113 2.50 7.12 1.33
C PHE A 113 3.34 7.02 2.60
N TYR A 114 3.91 8.13 3.01
CA TYR A 114 4.62 8.21 4.28
C TYR A 114 4.56 9.63 4.83
N GLN A 115 4.81 9.73 6.13
CA GLN A 115 5.01 11.00 6.80
C GLN A 115 6.50 11.33 6.80
N SER A 116 6.85 12.53 6.34
CA SER A 116 8.20 13.09 6.44
C SER A 116 8.21 14.22 7.46
N ARG A 117 9.07 14.15 8.47
CA ARG A 117 9.22 15.17 9.51
C ARG A 117 10.59 15.84 9.41
N ASN A 118 10.60 17.17 9.40
CA ASN A 118 11.84 17.94 9.39
C ASN A 118 12.34 18.23 10.82
N ALA A 119 13.55 18.78 10.94
CA ALA A 119 14.14 19.13 12.23
C ALA A 119 13.34 20.19 13.03
N SER A 120 12.51 21.01 12.36
CA SER A 120 11.63 21.98 13.04
C SER A 120 10.36 21.34 13.63
N GLY A 121 10.20 20.02 13.48
CA GLY A 121 9.03 19.27 13.93
C GLY A 121 7.82 19.37 13.00
N SER A 122 7.87 20.18 11.94
CA SER A 122 6.85 20.20 10.90
C SER A 122 6.89 18.91 10.11
N ALA A 123 5.74 18.38 9.78
CA ALA A 123 5.63 17.14 9.02
C ALA A 123 4.90 17.38 7.71
N SER A 124 4.97 16.39 6.83
CA SER A 124 4.18 16.37 5.62
C SER A 124 3.84 14.94 5.23
N ILE A 125 2.68 14.74 4.61
CA ILE A 125 2.38 13.48 3.93
C ILE A 125 2.96 13.59 2.52
N VAL A 126 3.75 12.60 2.14
CA VAL A 126 4.35 12.47 0.81
C VAL A 126 3.77 11.24 0.13
N GLN A 127 3.32 11.41 -1.11
CA GLN A 127 2.97 10.33 -2.01
C GLN A 127 4.12 10.08 -2.98
N TYR A 128 4.53 8.83 -3.13
CA TYR A 128 5.30 8.37 -4.27
C TYR A 128 4.38 7.56 -5.19
N ALA A 129 4.38 7.88 -6.48
CA ALA A 129 3.64 7.16 -7.51
C ALA A 129 4.41 7.17 -8.83
N ILE A 130 4.09 6.24 -9.73
CA ILE A 130 4.66 6.23 -11.07
C ILE A 130 3.99 7.32 -11.92
N ARG A 131 4.79 8.25 -12.43
CA ARG A 131 4.36 9.37 -13.30
C ARG A 131 5.32 9.47 -14.48
N GLY A 132 4.79 9.42 -15.70
CA GLY A 132 5.64 9.40 -16.90
C GLY A 132 6.60 8.20 -16.95
N GLY A 133 6.21 7.06 -16.37
CA GLY A 133 7.03 5.84 -16.33
C GLY A 133 8.12 5.82 -15.26
N GLN A 134 8.25 6.86 -14.43
CA GLN A 134 9.22 6.94 -13.34
C GLN A 134 8.55 7.18 -12.00
N TRP A 135 9.19 6.76 -10.92
CA TRP A 135 8.75 7.12 -9.57
C TRP A 135 8.96 8.61 -9.33
N ALA A 136 7.90 9.27 -8.88
CA ALA A 136 7.95 10.68 -8.50
C ALA A 136 7.29 10.87 -7.14
N GLY A 137 7.97 11.61 -6.27
CA GLY A 137 7.47 12.04 -4.97
C GLY A 137 6.76 13.37 -5.07
N GLN A 138 5.60 13.50 -4.43
CA GLN A 138 4.88 14.76 -4.25
C GLN A 138 4.42 14.89 -2.81
N ARG A 139 4.62 16.08 -2.24
CA ARG A 139 4.00 16.45 -0.97
C ARG A 139 2.51 16.75 -1.19
N ILE A 140 1.65 16.08 -0.44
CA ILE A 140 0.20 16.15 -0.61
C ILE A 140 -0.52 16.78 0.58
N LEU A 141 0.14 16.88 1.73
CA LEU A 141 -0.37 17.61 2.89
C LEU A 141 0.80 18.14 3.73
N ASP A 142 0.81 19.43 4.03
CA ASP A 142 1.69 20.01 5.05
C ASP A 142 1.01 19.93 6.43
N ILE A 143 1.78 19.55 7.45
CA ILE A 143 1.33 19.35 8.83
C ILE A 143 2.16 20.27 9.73
N PRO A 144 1.54 21.31 10.32
CA PRO A 144 2.22 22.18 11.29
C PRO A 144 2.77 21.39 12.47
N SER A 145 3.83 21.90 13.11
CA SER A 145 4.43 21.28 14.30
C SER A 145 3.49 21.16 15.50
N SER A 146 2.41 21.96 15.54
CA SER A 146 1.34 21.87 16.55
C SER A 146 0.39 20.69 16.33
N GLN A 147 0.50 19.99 15.21
CA GLN A 147 -0.37 18.87 14.84
C GLN A 147 0.42 17.57 14.77
N ARG A 148 -0.29 16.46 14.95
CA ARG A 148 0.24 15.12 14.70
C ARG A 148 -0.68 14.40 13.74
N VAL A 149 -0.11 13.59 12.85
CA VAL A 149 -0.88 12.75 11.94
C VAL A 149 -0.45 11.30 12.12
N ARG A 150 -1.37 10.37 11.89
CA ARG A 150 -1.09 8.95 11.81
C ARG A 150 -1.82 8.37 10.60
N LEU A 151 -1.06 7.88 9.63
CA LEU A 151 -1.62 7.20 8.47
C LEU A 151 -2.22 5.86 8.89
N LEU A 152 -3.43 5.56 8.44
CA LEU A 152 -4.15 4.33 8.77
C LEU A 152 -4.36 3.44 7.54
N PHE A 153 -4.80 4.03 6.43
CA PHE A 153 -5.12 3.29 5.22
C PHE A 153 -4.97 4.15 3.96
N ALA A 154 -4.65 3.50 2.83
CA ALA A 154 -4.46 4.15 1.54
C ALA A 154 -4.99 3.29 0.39
N GLN A 155 -5.63 3.95 -0.58
CA GLN A 155 -6.04 3.38 -1.87
C GLN A 155 -5.94 4.44 -2.97
N PRO A 156 -6.03 4.05 -4.26
CA PRO A 156 -6.07 5.01 -5.35
C PRO A 156 -7.15 6.09 -5.20
N SER A 157 -8.27 5.76 -4.54
CA SER A 157 -9.39 6.68 -4.30
C SER A 157 -9.17 7.66 -3.14
N GLY A 158 -8.17 7.46 -2.29
CA GLY A 158 -7.92 8.35 -1.16
C GLY A 158 -7.02 7.82 -0.04
N LEU A 159 -6.88 8.66 0.98
CA LEU A 159 -6.19 8.37 2.24
C LEU A 159 -7.14 8.47 3.42
N PHE A 160 -6.91 7.61 4.40
CA PHE A 160 -7.56 7.63 5.69
C PHE A 160 -6.51 7.73 6.80
N PHE A 161 -6.65 8.70 7.68
CA PHE A 161 -5.66 9.00 8.70
C PHE A 161 -6.29 9.70 9.91
N LEU A 162 -5.56 9.69 11.02
CA LEU A 162 -5.91 10.47 12.20
C LEU A 162 -5.11 11.76 12.23
N ARG A 163 -5.74 12.84 12.69
CA ARG A 163 -5.07 14.12 12.92
C ARG A 163 -5.35 14.58 14.34
N HIS A 164 -4.30 14.74 15.15
CA HIS A 164 -4.39 15.39 16.44
C HIS A 164 -4.19 16.89 16.26
N LYS A 165 -5.20 17.66 16.63
CA LYS A 165 -5.20 19.13 16.55
C LYS A 165 -5.98 19.69 17.74
N ASP A 166 -5.44 20.73 18.37
CA ASP A 166 -6.10 21.46 19.46
C ASP A 166 -6.60 20.55 20.62
N GLY A 167 -5.85 19.47 20.91
CA GLY A 167 -6.16 18.53 22.00
C GLY A 167 -7.20 17.45 21.66
N ALA A 168 -7.70 17.40 20.42
CA ALA A 168 -8.63 16.38 19.94
C ALA A 168 -8.05 15.56 18.79
N TRP A 169 -8.48 14.30 18.68
CA TRP A 169 -8.27 13.46 17.52
C TRP A 169 -9.41 13.63 16.53
N GLU A 170 -9.05 14.00 15.31
CA GLU A 170 -9.94 14.03 14.15
C GLU A 170 -9.72 12.77 13.32
N VAL A 171 -10.82 12.13 12.94
CA VAL A 171 -10.85 11.06 11.96
C VAL A 171 -10.97 11.70 10.58
N CYS A 172 -9.92 11.59 9.77
CA CYS A 172 -9.82 12.33 8.52
C CYS A 172 -9.81 11.40 7.30
N ARG A 173 -10.48 11.86 6.25
CA ARG A 173 -10.39 11.29 4.90
C ARG A 173 -9.86 12.34 3.94
N MET A 174 -9.05 11.92 2.98
CA MET A 174 -8.63 12.76 1.87
C MET A 174 -8.87 12.02 0.56
N ARG A 175 -9.73 12.57 -0.32
CA ARG A 175 -10.10 11.93 -1.58
C ARG A 175 -9.08 12.26 -2.67
N ALA A 176 -8.81 11.29 -3.54
CA ALA A 176 -8.06 11.55 -4.76
C ALA A 176 -8.88 12.39 -5.75
N GLN A 177 -8.21 13.25 -6.50
CA GLN A 177 -8.78 14.02 -7.61
C GLN A 177 -7.79 14.06 -8.77
N GLN A 178 -8.23 14.53 -9.93
CA GLN A 178 -7.35 14.66 -11.09
C GLN A 178 -6.13 15.53 -10.73
N GLY A 179 -4.93 14.95 -10.85
CA GLY A 179 -3.67 15.64 -10.54
C GLY A 179 -3.27 15.71 -9.06
N GLY A 180 -4.00 15.10 -8.13
CA GLY A 180 -3.60 15.08 -6.72
C GLY A 180 -4.67 14.63 -5.74
N PHE A 181 -4.74 15.30 -4.60
CA PHE A 181 -5.68 15.02 -3.52
C PHE A 181 -6.49 16.28 -3.19
N MET A 182 -7.73 16.07 -2.75
CA MET A 182 -8.57 17.13 -2.20
C MET A 182 -8.08 17.55 -0.81
N THR A 183 -8.61 18.63 -0.26
CA THR A 183 -8.38 19.00 1.15
C THR A 183 -8.94 17.91 2.08
N PRO A 184 -8.26 17.60 3.21
CA PRO A 184 -8.78 16.67 4.21
C PRO A 184 -10.17 17.06 4.74
N GLU A 185 -11.04 16.07 4.81
CA GLU A 185 -12.38 16.14 5.41
C GLU A 185 -12.34 15.48 6.79
N ALA A 186 -12.77 16.18 7.83
CA ALA A 186 -12.95 15.61 9.16
C ALA A 186 -14.33 14.93 9.22
N LEU A 187 -14.33 13.61 9.39
CA LEU A 187 -15.56 12.81 9.49
C LEU A 187 -16.10 12.80 10.92
N TYR A 188 -15.19 12.88 11.90
CA TYR A 188 -15.52 12.83 13.32
C TYR A 188 -14.38 13.47 14.13
N SER A 189 -14.72 14.02 15.29
CA SER A 189 -13.75 14.60 16.24
C SER A 189 -14.04 14.10 17.64
N SER A 190 -13.01 13.71 18.38
CA SER A 190 -13.15 13.21 19.74
C SER A 190 -11.89 13.40 20.57
N TYR A 191 -12.08 13.54 21.87
CA TYR A 191 -11.02 13.55 22.86
C TYR A 191 -10.58 12.16 23.31
N HIS A 192 -11.29 11.12 22.86
CA HIS A 192 -10.96 9.72 23.15
C HIS A 192 -10.12 9.10 22.04
N GLU A 193 -9.30 8.12 22.39
CA GLU A 193 -8.59 7.33 21.41
C GLU A 193 -9.56 6.51 20.55
N LEU A 194 -9.09 6.19 19.35
CA LEU A 194 -9.82 5.39 18.38
C LEU A 194 -9.25 3.97 18.41
N THR A 195 -10.14 2.98 18.41
CA THR A 195 -9.79 1.56 18.44
C THR A 195 -10.42 0.83 17.27
N ASP A 196 -9.80 -0.26 16.84
CA ASP A 196 -10.34 -1.22 15.87
C ASP A 196 -10.90 -0.57 14.59
N VAL A 197 -10.01 -0.23 13.66
CA VAL A 197 -10.33 0.45 12.39
C VAL A 197 -10.46 -0.56 11.25
N SER A 198 -11.51 -0.41 10.45
CA SER A 198 -11.74 -1.11 9.17
C SER A 198 -12.06 -0.10 8.08
N VAL A 199 -11.65 -0.33 6.83
CA VAL A 199 -11.90 0.61 5.72
C VAL A 199 -12.20 -0.17 4.45
N VAL A 200 -13.21 0.28 3.69
CA VAL A 200 -13.55 -0.27 2.37
C VAL A 200 -13.60 0.82 1.30
N PRO A 201 -13.44 0.48 0.01
CA PRO A 201 -13.80 1.38 -1.07
C PRO A 201 -15.32 1.65 -1.06
N GLY A 202 -15.75 2.89 -1.29
CA GLY A 202 -17.15 3.31 -1.33
C GLY A 202 -17.55 3.99 -2.64
N GLY A 203 -16.89 3.64 -3.74
CA GLY A 203 -17.16 4.23 -5.06
C GLY A 203 -16.90 5.74 -5.08
N THR A 204 -17.94 6.54 -5.37
CA THR A 204 -17.85 8.01 -5.48
C THR A 204 -17.51 8.71 -4.16
N LYS A 205 -17.76 8.08 -3.01
CA LYS A 205 -17.37 8.59 -1.69
C LYS A 205 -15.87 8.39 -1.40
N GLY A 206 -15.15 7.65 -2.25
CA GLY A 206 -13.75 7.32 -2.03
C GLY A 206 -13.62 6.20 -1.01
N LEU A 207 -12.92 6.44 0.10
CA LEU A 207 -12.79 5.50 1.21
C LEU A 207 -13.95 5.67 2.21
N VAL A 208 -14.51 4.55 2.67
CA VAL A 208 -15.51 4.49 3.74
C VAL A 208 -14.88 3.78 4.95
N PRO A 209 -14.57 4.52 6.02
CA PRO A 209 -14.01 3.95 7.24
C PRO A 209 -15.10 3.53 8.23
N CYS A 210 -14.74 2.56 9.05
CA CYS A 210 -15.46 2.10 10.23
C CYS A 210 -14.48 1.98 11.40
N TRP A 211 -14.92 2.37 12.60
CA TRP A 211 -14.10 2.26 13.80
C TRP A 211 -14.93 2.11 15.07
N CYS A 212 -14.30 1.67 16.15
CA CYS A 212 -14.89 1.67 17.48
C CYS A 212 -14.31 2.81 18.33
N GLN A 213 -15.18 3.46 19.09
CA GLN A 213 -14.79 4.44 20.08
C GLN A 213 -15.73 4.41 21.27
N ASN A 214 -15.16 4.25 22.48
CA ASN A 214 -15.92 4.09 23.72
C ASN A 214 -17.03 3.02 23.64
N GLY A 215 -16.79 1.95 22.88
CA GLY A 215 -17.75 0.87 22.68
C GLY A 215 -18.91 1.19 21.71
N GLN A 216 -18.90 2.35 21.07
CA GLN A 216 -19.80 2.67 19.96
C GLN A 216 -19.06 2.47 18.62
N VAL A 217 -19.73 1.80 17.69
CA VAL A 217 -19.24 1.68 16.30
C VAL A 217 -19.71 2.86 15.47
N TYR A 218 -18.81 3.40 14.66
CA TYR A 218 -19.07 4.47 13.71
C TYR A 218 -18.71 4.00 12.30
N VAL A 219 -19.51 4.39 11.31
CA VAL A 219 -19.20 4.24 9.88
C VAL A 219 -19.37 5.59 9.21
N ASP A 220 -18.32 6.06 8.53
CA ASP A 220 -18.28 7.36 7.86
C ASP A 220 -18.76 8.53 8.75
N GLY A 221 -18.41 8.49 10.04
CA GLY A 221 -18.77 9.51 11.05
C GLY A 221 -20.14 9.32 11.70
N ARG A 222 -20.95 8.35 11.26
CA ARG A 222 -22.29 8.09 11.80
C ARG A 222 -22.28 6.88 12.73
N PRO A 223 -22.94 6.94 13.91
CA PRO A 223 -23.05 5.78 14.78
C PRO A 223 -23.89 4.68 14.12
N VAL A 224 -23.49 3.42 14.34
CA VAL A 224 -24.21 2.22 13.88
C VAL A 224 -24.62 1.40 15.09
N GLY A 225 -25.89 1.00 15.13
CA GLY A 225 -26.46 0.29 16.27
C GLY A 225 -26.53 1.16 17.54
N HIS A 226 -26.57 0.49 18.68
CA HIS A 226 -26.75 1.12 19.99
C HIS A 226 -25.38 1.32 20.67
N ALA A 227 -25.29 2.29 21.59
CA ALA A 227 -24.10 2.45 22.40
C ALA A 227 -23.96 1.25 23.34
N GLY A 228 -22.82 0.56 23.25
CA GLY A 228 -22.60 -0.73 23.88
C GLY A 228 -21.15 -0.98 24.24
N ARG A 229 -20.78 -2.22 24.60
CA ARG A 229 -19.37 -2.64 24.67
C ARG A 229 -18.96 -3.27 23.34
N ALA A 230 -19.16 -2.55 22.24
CA ALA A 230 -18.82 -3.04 20.92
C ALA A 230 -17.30 -3.07 20.69
N ASN A 231 -16.83 -4.03 19.89
CA ASN A 231 -15.44 -4.14 19.46
C ASN A 231 -15.31 -4.87 18.13
N HIS A 232 -14.11 -4.83 17.55
CA HIS A 232 -13.76 -5.50 16.28
C HIS A 232 -14.76 -5.22 15.13
N PRO A 233 -15.08 -3.95 14.82
CA PRO A 233 -15.98 -3.67 13.73
C PRO A 233 -15.33 -4.04 12.40
N CYS A 234 -16.13 -4.69 11.56
CA CYS A 234 -15.78 -5.12 10.23
C CYS A 234 -16.72 -4.44 9.24
N LEU A 235 -16.17 -3.88 8.17
CA LEU A 235 -16.95 -3.24 7.12
C LEU A 235 -16.73 -3.98 5.80
N ALA A 236 -17.80 -4.18 5.02
CA ALA A 236 -17.77 -4.82 3.72
C ALA A 236 -18.76 -4.15 2.76
N LEU A 237 -18.51 -4.31 1.46
CA LEU A 237 -19.51 -4.06 0.42
C LEU A 237 -20.28 -5.35 0.13
N SER A 238 -21.61 -5.28 0.15
CA SER A 238 -22.50 -6.35 -0.28
C SER A 238 -23.35 -5.83 -1.43
N GLY A 239 -22.92 -6.10 -2.67
CA GLY A 239 -23.50 -5.48 -3.86
C GLY A 239 -23.34 -3.96 -3.85
N SER A 240 -24.45 -3.22 -3.87
CA SER A 240 -24.47 -1.75 -3.75
C SER A 240 -24.66 -1.25 -2.31
N ALA A 241 -24.84 -2.14 -1.34
CA ALA A 241 -25.03 -1.80 0.06
C ALA A 241 -23.72 -1.89 0.85
N LEU A 242 -23.61 -1.04 1.87
CA LEU A 242 -22.59 -1.17 2.90
C LEU A 242 -23.12 -2.06 4.01
N ALA A 243 -22.26 -2.92 4.52
CA ALA A 243 -22.62 -3.87 5.56
C ALA A 243 -21.53 -3.83 6.65
N CYS A 244 -21.97 -3.69 7.89
CA CYS A 244 -21.10 -3.55 9.06
C CYS A 244 -21.46 -4.63 10.07
N ALA A 245 -20.45 -5.33 10.58
CA ALA A 245 -20.62 -6.30 11.66
C ALA A 245 -19.69 -5.96 12.81
N PHE A 246 -20.12 -6.20 14.04
CA PHE A 246 -19.28 -6.03 15.22
C PHE A 246 -19.71 -6.96 16.34
N LEU A 247 -18.81 -7.17 17.30
CA LEU A 247 -19.09 -7.96 18.50
C LEU A 247 -19.55 -7.03 19.61
N GLU A 248 -20.70 -7.33 20.20
CA GLU A 248 -21.21 -6.65 21.39
C GLU A 248 -21.59 -7.71 22.43
N ASN A 249 -20.99 -7.63 23.63
CA ASN A 249 -21.23 -8.59 24.71
C ASN A 249 -21.12 -10.08 24.29
N GLY A 250 -20.21 -10.37 23.36
CA GLY A 250 -19.96 -11.72 22.83
C GLY A 250 -20.95 -12.18 21.76
N ARG A 251 -21.87 -11.32 21.30
CA ARG A 251 -22.77 -11.59 20.18
C ARG A 251 -22.37 -10.78 18.96
N VAL A 252 -22.51 -11.37 17.78
CA VAL A 252 -22.31 -10.66 16.50
C VAL A 252 -23.59 -9.91 16.18
N HIS A 253 -23.47 -8.61 15.91
CA HIS A 253 -24.53 -7.79 15.34
C HIS A 253 -24.14 -7.41 13.92
N GLU A 254 -25.10 -7.50 12.99
CA GLU A 254 -24.92 -7.15 11.58
C GLU A 254 -25.91 -6.06 11.19
N PHE A 255 -25.41 -5.01 10.54
CA PHE A 255 -26.18 -3.90 10.04
C PHE A 255 -25.92 -3.71 8.55
N VAL A 256 -26.94 -3.31 7.80
CA VAL A 256 -26.83 -2.97 6.38
C VAL A 256 -27.40 -1.58 6.13
N ALA A 257 -26.72 -0.82 5.29
CA ALA A 257 -27.18 0.46 4.78
C ALA A 257 -27.14 0.44 3.24
N PRO A 258 -28.29 0.41 2.56
CA PRO A 258 -28.37 0.64 1.13
C PRO A 258 -27.88 2.06 0.82
N ALA A 259 -26.82 2.19 0.02
CA ALA A 259 -26.36 3.40 -0.67
C ALA A 259 -26.56 4.80 0.02
N GLY A 260 -26.43 4.91 1.35
CA GLY A 260 -26.54 6.18 2.09
C GLY A 260 -27.76 6.37 2.99
N ASP A 261 -28.62 5.36 3.10
CA ASP A 261 -29.79 5.33 3.99
C ASP A 261 -29.42 5.04 5.46
N ALA A 262 -30.44 4.94 6.32
CA ALA A 262 -30.30 4.55 7.72
C ALA A 262 -29.78 3.10 7.84
N TRP A 263 -29.01 2.83 8.88
CA TRP A 263 -28.54 1.48 9.18
C TRP A 263 -29.69 0.64 9.73
N GLU A 264 -29.95 -0.49 9.08
CA GLU A 264 -30.95 -1.47 9.51
C GLU A 264 -30.25 -2.70 10.08
N GLU A 265 -30.64 -3.12 11.29
CA GLU A 265 -30.13 -4.34 11.90
C GLU A 265 -30.73 -5.56 11.20
N LEU A 266 -29.86 -6.49 10.78
CA LEU A 266 -30.32 -7.75 10.20
C LEU A 266 -30.75 -8.71 11.31
N PRO A 267 -31.84 -9.49 11.09
CA PRO A 267 -32.20 -10.56 12.01
C PRO A 267 -31.04 -11.54 12.17
N SER A 268 -30.84 -12.10 13.37
CA SER A 268 -29.76 -13.04 13.67
C SER A 268 -29.76 -14.31 12.80
N SER A 269 -30.83 -14.58 12.05
CA SER A 269 -30.97 -15.66 11.09
C SER A 269 -30.47 -15.32 9.68
N VAL A 270 -30.11 -14.06 9.41
CA VAL A 270 -29.65 -13.55 8.12
C VAL A 270 -28.23 -13.04 8.28
N HIS A 271 -27.25 -13.88 7.91
CA HIS A 271 -25.87 -13.45 7.79
C HIS A 271 -25.63 -12.95 6.38
N ALA A 272 -25.84 -11.65 6.14
CA ALA A 272 -25.49 -11.06 4.84
C ALA A 272 -23.98 -11.10 4.58
N LEU A 273 -23.19 -11.42 5.62
CA LEU A 273 -21.73 -11.38 5.64
C LEU A 273 -21.09 -12.69 6.12
N THR A 274 -21.29 -13.79 5.38
CA THR A 274 -20.51 -15.05 5.58
C THR A 274 -20.02 -15.58 4.25
N PRO A 275 -18.72 -15.90 4.05
CA PRO A 275 -17.69 -16.37 5.02
C PRO A 275 -16.55 -15.35 5.34
N TYR A 276 -16.54 -14.18 4.69
CA TYR A 276 -15.42 -13.21 4.78
C TYR A 276 -15.21 -12.58 6.16
N ILE A 277 -16.26 -12.46 6.99
CA ILE A 277 -16.17 -11.85 8.32
C ILE A 277 -15.72 -12.85 9.39
N TYR A 278 -16.13 -14.12 9.32
CA TYR A 278 -15.68 -15.13 10.30
C TYR A 278 -14.19 -15.46 10.16
N GLN A 279 -13.61 -15.37 8.95
CA GLN A 279 -12.16 -15.42 8.78
C GLN A 279 -11.46 -14.18 9.35
N ASN A 280 -11.97 -12.96 9.14
CA ASN A 280 -11.34 -11.76 9.70
C ASN A 280 -11.52 -11.58 11.22
N LEU A 281 -12.61 -12.10 11.79
CA LEU A 281 -12.86 -12.12 13.24
C LEU A 281 -12.08 -13.25 13.94
N ALA A 282 -11.86 -14.40 13.28
CA ALA A 282 -11.09 -15.53 13.83
C ALA A 282 -9.57 -15.44 13.54
N GLU A 283 -9.17 -14.75 12.46
CA GLU A 283 -7.81 -14.60 11.98
C GLU A 283 -7.48 -13.12 11.76
N SER A 284 -7.36 -12.34 12.83
CA SER A 284 -6.83 -10.97 12.75
C SER A 284 -5.33 -10.92 13.04
N PRO A 285 -4.48 -11.12 12.02
CA PRO A 285 -3.25 -10.33 11.87
C PRO A 285 -3.37 -9.46 10.61
N VAL A 286 -2.66 -8.34 10.55
CA VAL A 286 -2.56 -7.42 9.38
C VAL A 286 -3.76 -6.43 9.30
N LEU A 287 -3.85 -5.38 10.11
CA LEU A 287 -3.00 -4.19 10.12
C LEU A 287 -2.98 -3.62 11.55
N ARG A 288 -1.98 -4.00 12.37
CA ARG A 288 -1.80 -3.41 13.70
C ARG A 288 -0.49 -2.64 13.75
N PRO A 289 -0.50 -1.32 13.94
CA PRO A 289 0.41 -0.68 14.88
C PRO A 289 -0.28 -0.80 16.24
N ILE A 290 0.14 -1.80 17.02
CA ILE A 290 -0.31 -1.99 18.39
C ILE A 290 0.03 -0.70 19.15
N LEU A 291 -0.98 -0.04 19.73
CA LEU A 291 -0.75 0.92 20.81
C LEU A 291 -0.50 0.08 22.06
N THR A 292 0.76 -0.16 22.41
CA THR A 292 1.11 -0.64 23.75
C THR A 292 2.30 0.14 24.29
N GLU A 293 2.13 0.72 25.47
CA GLU A 293 3.23 1.01 26.38
C GLU A 293 3.94 -0.30 26.81
N PRO A 294 5.19 -0.24 27.30
CA PRO A 294 6.01 -1.43 27.55
C PRO A 294 5.34 -2.36 28.57
N ARG A 295 5.19 -3.65 28.22
CA ARG A 295 4.56 -4.66 29.10
C ARG A 295 5.52 -5.21 30.15
N LEU A 296 4.97 -5.47 31.35
CA LEU A 296 5.49 -6.42 32.33
C LEU A 296 4.62 -7.69 32.32
N GLY A 297 5.24 -8.86 32.06
CA GLY A 297 4.85 -10.16 32.63
C GLY A 297 3.98 -11.16 31.84
N ALA A 298 4.59 -12.33 31.53
CA ALA A 298 4.10 -13.74 31.46
C ALA A 298 2.91 -14.14 30.52
N ALA A 299 3.13 -15.00 29.49
CA ALA A 299 2.97 -16.49 29.40
C ALA A 299 1.48 -16.94 29.20
N ILE A 300 1.02 -17.91 28.38
CA ILE A 300 1.41 -19.29 27.99
C ILE A 300 0.65 -19.69 26.66
N LEU A 301 1.18 -20.61 25.85
CA LEU A 301 0.58 -21.21 24.60
C LEU A 301 -0.40 -22.37 24.87
N PRO A 302 -1.25 -22.77 23.89
CA PRO A 302 -1.55 -24.19 23.70
C PRO A 302 -1.37 -24.71 22.26
N ALA A 303 -1.37 -26.05 22.17
CA ALA A 303 -0.79 -26.92 21.15
C ALA A 303 -1.65 -27.21 19.89
N PHE A 304 -0.97 -27.69 18.85
CA PHE A 304 -1.52 -28.17 17.57
C PHE A 304 -2.27 -29.51 17.66
N PRO A 305 -3.30 -29.76 16.82
CA PRO A 305 -3.87 -31.10 16.67
C PRO A 305 -3.21 -31.93 15.55
N LYS A 306 -3.35 -33.25 15.73
CA LYS A 306 -2.73 -34.36 14.99
C LYS A 306 -3.41 -34.70 13.65
N LYS A 307 -2.58 -35.33 12.81
CA LYS A 307 -2.81 -36.08 11.56
C LYS A 307 -4.11 -36.93 11.50
N PRO A 308 -4.82 -36.99 10.35
CA PRO A 308 -5.82 -38.03 10.10
C PRO A 308 -5.25 -39.29 9.42
N ALA A 309 -5.92 -40.40 9.66
CA ALA A 309 -5.59 -41.77 9.27
C ALA A 309 -6.15 -42.17 7.90
N ALA A 310 -5.68 -43.33 7.44
CA ALA A 310 -5.86 -43.91 6.13
C ALA A 310 -7.27 -44.45 5.85
N GLY A 311 -7.68 -44.37 4.58
CA GLY A 311 -8.69 -45.23 3.97
C GLY A 311 -9.69 -44.49 3.10
N GLU A 312 -9.43 -44.38 1.80
CA GLU A 312 -10.46 -44.18 0.76
C GLU A 312 -9.94 -44.63 -0.63
N PRO A 313 -10.82 -45.05 -1.56
CA PRO A 313 -10.48 -45.97 -2.66
C PRO A 313 -9.97 -45.29 -3.93
N MET A 314 -9.13 -46.02 -4.69
CA MET A 314 -8.46 -45.55 -5.92
C MET A 314 -9.40 -45.45 -7.14
N PRO A 315 -9.22 -44.43 -8.01
CA PRO A 315 -9.82 -44.40 -9.33
C PRO A 315 -8.89 -44.94 -10.43
N VAL A 316 -9.52 -45.73 -11.30
CA VAL A 316 -9.19 -46.19 -12.67
C VAL A 316 -7.88 -45.66 -13.29
N THR A 317 -6.93 -46.58 -13.50
CA THR A 317 -5.70 -46.39 -14.28
C THR A 317 -5.96 -46.28 -15.78
N LEU A 318 -5.64 -45.12 -16.37
CA LEU A 318 -5.44 -44.96 -17.81
C LEU A 318 -4.06 -45.49 -18.22
N SER A 319 -3.97 -46.09 -19.42
CA SER A 319 -2.76 -46.81 -19.84
C SER A 319 -1.54 -45.87 -20.02
N PRO A 320 -0.32 -46.29 -19.65
CA PRO A 320 0.90 -45.47 -19.66
C PRO A 320 1.29 -44.89 -21.03
N ASP A 321 0.89 -45.54 -22.12
CA ASP A 321 1.35 -45.21 -23.47
C ASP A 321 0.60 -44.01 -24.09
N SER A 322 -0.61 -43.68 -23.62
CA SER A 322 -1.35 -42.48 -24.08
C SER A 322 -0.91 -41.19 -23.37
N LEU A 323 -0.38 -41.31 -22.14
CA LEU A 323 0.12 -40.17 -21.36
C LEU A 323 1.48 -39.66 -21.87
N LYS A 324 2.33 -40.57 -22.36
CA LYS A 324 3.67 -40.24 -22.86
C LYS A 324 3.62 -39.34 -24.09
N ASN A 325 2.77 -39.67 -25.07
CA ASN A 325 2.60 -38.88 -26.29
C ASN A 325 1.96 -37.49 -26.03
N SER A 326 1.02 -37.39 -25.08
CA SER A 326 0.42 -36.10 -24.72
C SER A 326 1.39 -35.18 -23.97
N TYR A 327 2.24 -35.75 -23.12
CA TYR A 327 3.22 -35.00 -22.34
C TYR A 327 4.36 -34.49 -23.22
N GLU A 328 4.89 -35.33 -24.13
CA GLU A 328 5.92 -34.93 -25.09
C GLU A 328 5.43 -33.83 -26.04
N GLN A 329 4.20 -33.93 -26.54
CA GLN A 329 3.61 -32.88 -27.39
C GLN A 329 3.41 -31.56 -26.61
N THR A 330 3.07 -31.64 -25.32
CA THR A 330 2.94 -30.47 -24.45
C THR A 330 4.29 -29.80 -24.22
N LEU A 331 5.36 -30.58 -23.99
CA LEU A 331 6.72 -30.06 -23.84
C LEU A 331 7.23 -29.37 -25.11
N ILE A 332 6.98 -29.96 -26.29
CA ILE A 332 7.34 -29.37 -27.58
C ILE A 332 6.59 -28.04 -27.80
N ASN A 333 5.29 -28.00 -27.49
CA ASN A 333 4.49 -26.78 -27.58
C ASN A 333 4.98 -25.70 -26.60
N GLN A 334 5.37 -26.06 -25.38
CA GLN A 334 5.92 -25.11 -24.41
C GLN A 334 7.29 -24.58 -24.86
N ALA A 335 8.17 -25.43 -25.40
CA ALA A 335 9.47 -25.00 -25.93
C ALA A 335 9.31 -24.00 -27.10
N HIS A 336 8.35 -24.23 -28.00
CA HIS A 336 8.03 -23.27 -29.06
C HIS A 336 7.49 -21.94 -28.53
N ARG A 337 6.65 -21.96 -27.48
CA ARG A 337 6.14 -20.74 -26.85
C ARG A 337 7.26 -19.95 -26.16
N ILE A 338 8.18 -20.64 -25.47
CA ILE A 338 9.35 -20.01 -24.84
C ILE A 338 10.21 -19.31 -25.90
N LYS A 339 10.55 -19.99 -26.99
CA LYS A 339 11.36 -19.41 -28.07
C LYS A 339 10.70 -18.16 -28.69
N LYS A 340 9.37 -18.18 -28.87
CA LYS A 340 8.61 -17.02 -29.38
C LYS A 340 8.63 -15.84 -28.39
N ILE A 341 8.56 -16.12 -27.09
CA ILE A 341 8.65 -15.10 -26.03
C ILE A 341 10.06 -14.51 -25.98
N GLU A 342 11.11 -15.33 -26.11
CA GLU A 342 12.51 -14.86 -26.17
C GLU A 342 12.74 -13.89 -27.35
N GLU A 343 12.22 -14.21 -28.53
CA GLU A 343 12.26 -13.32 -29.69
C GLU A 343 11.50 -12.00 -29.46
N MET A 344 10.32 -12.06 -28.82
CA MET A 344 9.56 -10.85 -28.45
C MET A 344 10.30 -9.98 -27.45
N VAL A 345 10.92 -10.58 -26.43
CA VAL A 345 11.71 -9.87 -25.41
C VAL A 345 12.92 -9.21 -26.04
N TYR A 346 13.64 -9.92 -26.91
CA TYR A 346 14.79 -9.38 -27.63
C TYR A 346 14.39 -8.16 -28.50
N ASN A 347 13.28 -8.27 -29.25
CA ASN A 347 12.77 -7.17 -30.06
C ASN A 347 12.33 -5.97 -29.20
N HIS A 348 11.73 -6.21 -28.04
CA HIS A 348 11.32 -5.15 -27.12
C HIS A 348 12.52 -4.45 -26.45
N GLN A 349 13.54 -5.20 -26.03
CA GLN A 349 14.79 -4.65 -25.51
C GLN A 349 15.50 -3.78 -26.55
N ARG A 350 15.53 -4.21 -27.81
CA ARG A 350 16.08 -3.43 -28.92
C ARG A 350 15.29 -2.13 -29.15
N SER A 351 13.97 -2.17 -29.04
CA SER A 351 13.11 -0.99 -29.14
C SER A 351 13.35 -0.01 -27.97
N LEU A 352 13.47 -0.50 -26.73
CA LEU A 352 13.78 0.31 -25.56
C LEU A 352 15.15 1.00 -25.68
N PHE A 353 16.17 0.27 -26.15
CA PHE A 353 17.50 0.83 -26.37
C PHE A 353 17.48 1.96 -27.41
N ASN A 354 16.71 1.79 -28.50
CA ASN A 354 16.53 2.84 -29.50
C ASN A 354 15.79 4.06 -28.94
N MET A 355 14.79 3.86 -28.08
CA MET A 355 14.08 4.95 -27.40
C MET A 355 14.96 5.69 -26.39
N GLU A 356 15.82 4.99 -25.64
CA GLU A 356 16.78 5.64 -24.74
C GLU A 356 17.80 6.50 -25.50
N ALA A 357 18.30 6.01 -26.64
CA ALA A 357 19.17 6.78 -27.52
C ALA A 357 18.46 8.05 -28.04
N GLN A 358 17.18 7.93 -28.41
CA GLN A 358 16.38 9.07 -28.84
C GLN A 358 16.09 10.06 -27.68
N ASN A 359 15.82 9.57 -26.47
CA ASN A 359 15.59 10.42 -25.30
C ASN A 359 16.86 11.19 -24.89
N LYS A 360 18.04 10.57 -24.99
CA LYS A 360 19.32 11.26 -24.77
C LYS A 360 19.54 12.37 -25.79
N LYS A 361 19.19 12.13 -27.07
CA LYS A 361 19.22 13.15 -28.11
C LYS A 361 18.26 14.31 -27.80
N ASN A 362 17.02 14.00 -27.42
CA ASN A 362 16.02 15.00 -27.07
C ASN A 362 16.43 15.84 -25.83
N ALA A 363 17.08 15.23 -24.84
CA ALA A 363 17.59 15.94 -23.66
C ALA A 363 18.69 16.95 -24.04
N HIS A 364 19.62 16.54 -24.92
CA HIS A 364 20.64 17.43 -25.46
C HIS A 364 20.02 18.58 -26.28
N ASP A 365 18.99 18.31 -27.09
CA ASP A 365 18.29 19.35 -27.85
C ASP A 365 17.54 20.33 -26.94
N LEU A 366 17.01 19.88 -25.80
CA LEU A 366 16.39 20.74 -24.79
C LEU A 366 17.41 21.64 -24.09
N GLU A 367 18.60 21.13 -23.76
CA GLU A 367 19.69 21.94 -23.20
C GLU A 367 20.12 23.04 -24.17
N ARG A 368 20.23 22.73 -25.48
CA ARG A 368 20.52 23.74 -26.51
C ARG A 368 19.41 24.79 -26.63
N LEU A 369 18.13 24.39 -26.54
CA LEU A 369 17.02 25.35 -26.54
C LEU A 369 17.07 26.30 -25.34
N GLN A 370 17.39 25.79 -24.15
CA GLN A 370 17.56 26.62 -22.94
C GLN A 370 18.77 27.55 -23.02
N GLU A 371 19.81 27.17 -23.75
CA GLU A 371 20.95 28.05 -24.05
C GLU A 371 20.54 29.18 -24.99
N TYR A 372 19.84 28.88 -26.09
CA TYR A 372 19.30 29.90 -27.00
C TYR A 372 18.34 30.86 -26.30
N GLU A 373 17.48 30.39 -25.40
CA GLU A 373 16.59 31.26 -24.63
C GLU A 373 17.34 32.22 -23.68
N ARG A 374 18.48 31.79 -23.14
CA ARG A 374 19.33 32.64 -22.30
C ARG A 374 20.01 33.72 -23.13
N GLU A 375 20.52 33.35 -24.31
CA GLU A 375 21.16 34.28 -25.22
C GLU A 375 20.17 35.34 -25.74
N ILE A 376 18.97 34.94 -26.15
CA ILE A 376 17.91 35.86 -26.57
C ILE A 376 17.54 36.85 -25.45
N ARG A 377 17.43 36.37 -24.19
CA ARG A 377 17.17 37.26 -23.04
C ARG A 377 18.29 38.26 -22.82
N SER A 378 19.55 37.82 -22.92
CA SER A 378 20.71 38.71 -22.79
C SER A 378 20.73 39.78 -23.88
N LEU A 379 20.44 39.41 -25.12
CA LEU A 379 20.39 40.35 -26.24
C LEU A 379 19.26 41.39 -26.08
N LYS A 380 18.07 40.97 -25.61
CA LYS A 380 16.97 41.89 -25.33
C LYS A 380 17.34 42.93 -24.28
N LEU A 381 17.94 42.50 -23.16
CA LEU A 381 18.40 43.40 -22.11
C LEU A 381 19.47 44.37 -22.62
N GLY A 382 20.41 43.89 -23.45
CA GLY A 382 21.41 44.74 -24.09
C GLY A 382 20.78 45.80 -25.01
N PHE A 383 19.76 45.42 -25.78
CA PHE A 383 19.05 46.32 -26.67
C PHE A 383 18.26 47.39 -25.91
N GLU A 384 17.56 47.01 -24.83
CA GLU A 384 16.85 47.95 -23.95
C GLU A 384 17.80 48.97 -23.31
N SER A 385 19.00 48.52 -22.91
CA SER A 385 20.05 49.41 -22.39
C SER A 385 20.54 50.42 -23.43
N LEU A 386 20.79 49.96 -24.66
CA LEU A 386 21.21 50.81 -25.78
C LEU A 386 20.13 51.84 -26.16
N GLU A 387 18.85 51.43 -26.19
CA GLU A 387 17.74 52.35 -26.44
C GLU A 387 17.63 53.42 -25.35
N ALA A 388 17.82 53.05 -24.08
CA ALA A 388 17.81 53.99 -22.97
C ALA A 388 18.95 55.03 -23.08
N GLU A 389 20.14 54.59 -23.49
CA GLU A 389 21.29 55.47 -23.70
C GLU A 389 21.11 56.41 -24.89
N LEU A 390 20.58 55.91 -26.02
CA LEU A 390 20.21 56.74 -27.17
C LEU A 390 19.17 57.80 -26.83
N ARG A 391 18.18 57.48 -25.99
CA ARG A 391 17.20 58.45 -25.49
C ARG A 391 17.85 59.53 -24.63
N ARG A 392 18.83 59.17 -23.79
CA ARG A 392 19.60 60.13 -22.99
C ARG A 392 20.45 61.07 -23.84
N MET A 393 20.99 60.61 -24.97
CA MET A 393 21.78 61.46 -25.86
C MET A 393 20.94 62.41 -26.72
N ARG A 394 19.64 62.14 -26.89
CA ARG A 394 18.72 62.96 -27.69
C ARG A 394 18.02 64.07 -26.90
N ASN A 395 17.95 63.93 -25.57
CA ASN A 395 17.42 64.92 -24.65
C ASN A 395 18.58 65.71 -24.04
#